data_AF-A0AAW9E898-F1
#
_entry.id   AF-A0AAW9E898-F1
#
_cell.length_a   1.000
_cell.length_b   1.000
_cell.length_c   1.000
_cell.angle_alpha   90.00
_cell.angle_beta   90.00
_cell.angle_gamma   90.00
#
_symmetry.space_group_name_H-M   'P 1'
#
loop_
_entity.id
_entity.type
_entity.pdbx_description
1 polymer ?
#
loop_
_entity_poly.entity_id
_entity_poly.type
_entity_poly.pdbx_seq_one_letter_code
_entity_poly.pdbx_strand_id
1 'polypeptide(L)'
;SPSAPKSPRLLGVDYNYSDIGWSSFYRYWVNNSVLPVTVSSIRVKVEPRPYVQTAVHRGSCEIPVGQDSCVIANSFTMAKGTTGYVHDNATVFNPDKSLRSNPLWAEVNWNDQHYPQLSQQFDQNSKVFTLF
;
A
#
# COMPACT_ATOMS: atom_id res chain seq x y z
N SER A 1 -21.29 1.38 29.49
CA SER A 1 -22.30 0.31 29.42
C SER A 1 -21.71 -0.90 28.69
N PRO A 2 -21.84 -2.14 29.20
CA PRO A 2 -21.38 -3.36 28.53
C PRO A 2 -22.12 -3.68 27.21
N SER A 3 -23.19 -2.95 26.88
CA SER A 3 -24.04 -3.19 25.71
C SER A 3 -23.70 -2.35 24.47
N ALA A 4 -22.74 -1.42 24.55
CA ALA A 4 -22.38 -0.60 23.40
C ALA A 4 -21.55 -1.43 22.38
N PRO A 5 -21.89 -1.40 21.08
CA PRO A 5 -21.08 -2.06 20.06
C PRO A 5 -19.64 -1.54 20.10
N LYS A 6 -18.66 -2.45 20.13
CA LYS A 6 -17.25 -2.06 20.04
C LYS A 6 -16.97 -1.45 18.68
N SER A 7 -16.16 -0.40 18.61
CA SER A 7 -15.73 0.20 17.34
C SER A 7 -15.02 -0.84 16.44
N PRO A 8 -15.11 -0.68 15.11
CA PRO A 8 -14.32 -1.47 14.18
C PRO A 8 -12.82 -1.36 14.51
N ARG A 9 -12.06 -2.43 14.31
CA ARG A 9 -10.61 -2.41 14.50
C ARG A 9 -9.92 -2.91 13.23
N LEU A 10 -9.29 -1.99 12.52
CA LEU A 10 -8.44 -2.28 11.37
C LEU A 10 -7.12 -2.88 11.86
N LEU A 11 -6.77 -4.07 11.36
CA LEU A 11 -5.55 -4.80 11.74
C LEU A 11 -4.44 -4.61 10.71
N GLY A 12 -4.79 -4.40 9.45
CA GLY A 12 -3.84 -4.18 8.38
C GLY A 12 -4.48 -4.22 7.00
N VAL A 13 -3.71 -3.82 6.00
CA VAL A 13 -4.10 -3.87 4.59
C VAL A 13 -2.95 -4.47 3.80
N ASP A 14 -3.29 -5.45 2.96
CA ASP A 14 -2.36 -6.06 2.04
C ASP A 14 -2.76 -5.73 0.60
N TYR A 15 -1.78 -5.48 -0.25
CA TYR A 15 -1.93 -5.38 -1.70
C TYR A 15 -1.49 -6.71 -2.33
N ASN A 16 -2.19 -7.13 -3.37
CA ASN A 16 -1.77 -8.26 -4.19
C ASN A 16 -0.87 -7.75 -5.32
N TYR A 17 0.42 -7.69 -5.05
CA TYR A 17 1.43 -7.25 -6.01
C TYR A 17 1.72 -8.37 -7.02
N SER A 18 1.95 -7.99 -8.28
CA SER A 18 2.26 -8.93 -9.36
C SER A 18 3.59 -9.68 -9.18
N ASP A 19 4.52 -9.15 -8.39
CA ASP A 19 5.86 -9.70 -8.19
C ASP A 19 6.00 -10.53 -6.91
N ILE A 20 5.34 -10.12 -5.82
CA ILE A 20 5.46 -10.78 -4.49
C ILE A 20 4.15 -11.33 -3.93
N GLY A 21 3.04 -11.19 -4.67
CA GLY A 21 1.71 -11.59 -4.21
C GLY A 21 1.18 -10.70 -3.08
N TRP A 22 0.39 -11.29 -2.17
CA TRP A 22 -0.18 -10.59 -1.03
C TRP A 22 0.90 -10.16 -0.03
N SER A 23 1.10 -8.85 0.08
CA SER A 23 2.02 -8.26 1.04
C SER A 23 1.46 -6.94 1.56
N SER A 24 1.97 -6.47 2.70
CA SER A 24 1.51 -5.22 3.29
C SER A 24 1.59 -4.06 2.29
N PHE A 25 0.64 -3.13 2.40
CA PHE A 25 0.72 -1.83 1.70
C PHE A 25 1.81 -0.89 2.25
N TYR A 26 2.62 -1.35 3.20
CA TYR A 26 3.86 -0.71 3.63
C TYR A 26 5.03 -1.24 2.80
N ARG A 27 5.22 -0.67 1.60
CA ARG A 27 6.31 -0.99 0.68
C ARG A 27 7.09 0.27 0.31
N TYR A 28 7.86 0.75 1.30
CA TYR A 28 8.62 1.99 1.25
C TYR A 28 9.66 2.10 0.13
N TRP A 29 10.02 1.01 -0.56
CA TRP A 29 10.95 1.09 -1.70
C TRP A 29 10.65 -0.04 -2.68
N VAL A 30 9.95 0.30 -3.77
CA VAL A 30 9.83 -0.59 -4.94
C VAL A 30 11.07 -0.38 -5.79
N ASN A 31 11.93 -1.41 -5.87
CA ASN A 31 13.15 -1.35 -6.65
C ASN A 31 12.82 -1.21 -8.15
N ASN A 32 13.57 -0.38 -8.84
CA ASN A 32 13.38 -0.16 -10.27
C ASN A 32 13.53 -1.44 -11.11
N SER A 33 14.36 -2.38 -10.66
CA SER A 33 14.58 -3.66 -11.34
C SER A 33 13.34 -4.55 -11.40
N VAL A 34 12.37 -4.36 -10.49
CA VAL A 34 11.13 -5.16 -10.45
C VAL A 34 9.96 -4.47 -11.16
N LEU A 35 10.12 -3.22 -11.56
CA LEU A 35 9.09 -2.52 -12.32
C LEU A 35 8.93 -3.14 -13.72
N PRO A 36 7.72 -3.12 -14.32
CA PRO A 36 6.48 -2.61 -13.74
C PRO A 36 5.87 -3.57 -12.71
N VAL A 37 5.29 -3.02 -11.64
CA VAL A 37 4.55 -3.79 -10.63
C VAL A 37 3.09 -3.37 -10.62
N THR A 38 2.18 -4.33 -10.72
CA THR A 38 0.74 -4.08 -10.64
C THR A 38 0.19 -4.57 -9.31
N VAL A 39 -0.58 -3.73 -8.63
CA VAL A 39 -1.48 -4.15 -7.54
C VAL A 39 -2.81 -4.49 -8.18
N SER A 40 -3.26 -5.74 -8.04
CA SER A 40 -4.49 -6.23 -8.69
C SER A 40 -5.72 -6.22 -7.79
N SER A 41 -5.50 -6.22 -6.48
CA SER A 41 -6.55 -6.26 -5.47
C SER A 41 -6.01 -5.87 -4.10
N ILE A 42 -6.91 -5.46 -3.19
CA ILE A 42 -6.56 -4.95 -1.87
C ILE A 42 -7.34 -5.72 -0.82
N ARG A 43 -6.66 -6.37 0.14
CA ARG A 43 -7.26 -7.12 1.23
C ARG A 43 -7.20 -6.28 2.49
N VAL A 44 -8.36 -6.00 3.07
CA VAL A 44 -8.47 -5.31 4.36
C VAL A 44 -8.73 -6.36 5.44
N LYS A 45 -7.92 -6.34 6.51
CA LYS A 45 -8.01 -7.26 7.64
C LYS A 45 -8.51 -6.50 8.87
N VAL A 46 -9.51 -7.04 9.55
CA VAL A 46 -10.21 -6.42 10.67
C VAL A 46 -10.38 -7.41 11.81
N GLU A 47 -10.61 -6.90 13.01
CA GLU A 47 -11.12 -7.74 14.09
C GLU A 47 -12.61 -8.05 13.83
N PRO A 48 -13.06 -9.31 13.95
CA PRO A 48 -14.47 -9.64 13.80
C PRO A 48 -15.39 -8.83 14.70
N ARG A 49 -16.59 -8.51 14.19
CA ARG A 49 -17.63 -7.79 14.91
C ARG A 49 -18.98 -8.49 14.76
N PRO A 50 -19.91 -8.31 15.72
CA PRO A 50 -21.28 -8.85 15.64
C PRO A 50 -22.19 -8.03 14.71
N TYR A 51 -21.61 -7.25 13.79
CA TYR A 51 -22.29 -6.43 12.79
C TYR A 51 -21.43 -6.39 11.53
N VAL A 52 -22.05 -6.09 10.37
CA VAL A 52 -21.33 -5.92 9.10
C VAL A 52 -20.41 -4.71 9.19
N GLN A 53 -19.16 -4.85 8.77
CA GLN A 53 -18.21 -3.74 8.73
C GLN A 53 -17.99 -3.30 7.28
N THR A 54 -17.87 -1.99 7.03
CA THR A 54 -17.54 -1.47 5.69
C THR A 54 -16.12 -0.94 5.69
N ALA A 55 -15.22 -1.56 4.93
CA ALA A 55 -13.88 -1.05 4.70
C ALA A 55 -13.88 -0.07 3.53
N VAL A 56 -13.18 1.06 3.69
CA VAL A 56 -13.00 2.08 2.67
C VAL A 56 -11.51 2.38 2.51
N HIS A 57 -11.09 2.41 1.26
CA HIS A 57 -9.74 2.79 0.80
C HIS A 57 -9.85 3.31 -0.64
N ARG A 58 -9.04 2.83 -1.60
CA ARG A 58 -9.16 3.06 -3.05
C ARG A 58 -10.36 2.32 -3.67
N GLY A 59 -11.47 2.30 -2.96
CA GLY A 59 -12.66 1.48 -3.18
C GLY A 59 -13.27 1.06 -1.85
N SER A 60 -14.25 0.18 -1.86
CA SER A 60 -14.87 -0.33 -0.63
C SER A 60 -15.26 -1.79 -0.74
N CYS A 61 -15.32 -2.46 0.40
CA CYS A 61 -15.89 -3.79 0.53
C CYS A 61 -16.58 -3.96 1.89
N GLU A 62 -17.54 -4.88 1.94
CA GLU A 62 -18.20 -5.27 3.18
C GLU A 62 -17.53 -6.51 3.77
N ILE A 63 -17.28 -6.48 5.08
CA ILE A 63 -16.91 -7.63 5.89
C ILE A 63 -18.19 -8.14 6.57
N PRO A 64 -18.68 -9.34 6.22
CA PRO A 64 -19.84 -9.93 6.87
C PRO A 64 -19.64 -10.13 8.39
N VAL A 65 -20.76 -10.31 9.11
CA VAL A 65 -20.74 -10.56 10.55
C VAL A 65 -19.83 -11.75 10.90
N GLY A 66 -18.96 -11.56 11.89
CA GLY A 66 -18.03 -12.61 12.35
C GLY A 66 -16.84 -12.89 11.43
N GLN A 67 -16.75 -12.27 10.24
CA GLN A 67 -15.59 -12.38 9.35
C GLN A 67 -14.52 -11.36 9.70
N ASP A 68 -13.29 -11.62 9.26
CA ASP A 68 -12.10 -10.86 9.60
C ASP A 68 -11.48 -10.12 8.40
N SER A 69 -12.04 -10.25 7.21
CA SER A 69 -11.47 -9.66 6.02
C SER A 69 -12.45 -9.49 4.87
N CYS A 70 -12.11 -8.57 3.96
CA CYS A 70 -12.73 -8.47 2.64
C CYS A 70 -11.69 -8.02 1.61
N VAL A 71 -12.02 -8.19 0.33
CA VAL A 71 -11.17 -7.79 -0.80
C VAL A 71 -11.86 -6.69 -1.60
N ILE A 72 -11.16 -5.57 -1.78
CA ILE A 72 -11.54 -4.49 -2.67
C ILE A 72 -10.96 -4.81 -4.05
N ALA A 73 -11.83 -4.84 -5.06
CA ALA A 73 -11.45 -4.93 -6.46
C ALA A 73 -10.99 -3.56 -6.96
N ASN A 74 -9.73 -3.22 -6.73
CA ASN A 74 -9.08 -2.04 -7.27
C ASN A 74 -7.69 -2.43 -7.79
N SER A 75 -7.31 -1.87 -8.94
CA SER A 75 -6.04 -2.14 -9.58
C SER A 75 -5.32 -0.84 -9.96
N PHE A 76 -4.00 -0.82 -9.75
CA PHE A 76 -3.12 0.26 -10.23
C PHE A 76 -1.73 -0.29 -10.53
N THR A 77 -1.01 0.36 -11.45
CA THR A 77 0.31 -0.08 -11.92
C THR A 77 1.36 0.99 -11.63
N MET A 78 2.47 0.56 -11.03
CA MET A 78 3.72 1.30 -10.93
C MET A 78 4.52 1.00 -12.20
N ALA A 79 4.52 1.92 -13.16
CA ALA A 79 5.11 1.71 -14.47
C ALA A 79 6.61 2.03 -14.52
N LYS A 80 7.34 1.41 -15.45
CA LYS A 80 8.71 1.82 -15.77
C LYS A 80 8.75 3.28 -16.26
N GLY A 81 9.85 3.97 -16.00
CA GLY A 81 10.07 5.37 -16.35
C GLY A 81 9.26 6.37 -15.53
N THR A 82 8.58 5.92 -14.46
CA THR A 82 7.76 6.79 -13.61
C THR A 82 8.29 6.85 -12.19
N THR A 83 7.88 7.89 -11.47
CA THR A 83 8.05 8.02 -10.03
C THR A 83 6.69 8.23 -9.38
N GLY A 84 6.53 7.84 -8.12
CA GLY A 84 5.29 8.06 -7.42
C GLY A 84 5.29 7.61 -5.98
N TYR A 85 4.22 7.98 -5.29
CA TYR A 85 3.96 7.69 -3.88
C TYR A 85 2.46 7.47 -3.66
N VAL A 86 2.10 6.35 -3.05
CA VAL A 86 0.74 6.02 -2.64
C VAL A 86 0.65 6.23 -1.13
N HIS A 87 -0.19 7.20 -0.74
CA HIS A 87 -0.47 7.56 0.66
C HIS A 87 -1.98 7.63 0.94
N ASP A 88 -2.73 6.70 0.34
CA ASP A 88 -4.18 6.65 0.48
C ASP A 88 -4.59 6.09 1.86
N ASN A 89 -5.62 6.69 2.44
CA ASN A 89 -6.17 6.29 3.74
C ASN A 89 -6.98 4.98 3.66
N ALA A 90 -6.85 4.10 4.65
CA ALA A 90 -7.74 2.97 4.88
C ALA A 90 -8.45 3.12 6.23
N THR A 91 -9.78 3.02 6.22
CA THR A 91 -10.62 3.13 7.43
C THR A 91 -11.79 2.14 7.35
N VAL A 92 -12.21 1.63 8.50
CA VAL A 92 -13.35 0.71 8.61
C VAL A 92 -14.46 1.34 9.44
N PHE A 93 -15.69 1.20 8.98
CA PHE A 93 -16.89 1.75 9.60
C PHE A 93 -17.87 0.64 10.00
N ASN A 94 -18.73 0.95 10.97
CA ASN A 94 -19.98 0.19 11.15
C ASN A 94 -21.04 0.64 10.11
N PRO A 95 -22.19 -0.04 9.98
CA PRO A 95 -23.13 0.20 8.87
C PRO A 95 -23.67 1.63 8.78
N ASP A 96 -23.95 2.27 9.92
CA ASP A 96 -24.44 3.65 9.99
C ASP A 96 -23.32 4.71 10.05
N LYS A 97 -22.05 4.27 10.02
CA LYS A 97 -20.84 5.10 10.11
C LYS A 97 -20.68 5.94 11.39
N SER A 98 -21.43 5.65 12.44
CA SER A 98 -21.25 6.29 13.76
C SER A 98 -19.97 5.86 14.47
N LEU A 99 -19.43 4.67 14.15
CA LEU A 99 -18.18 4.14 14.68
C LEU A 99 -17.17 3.93 13.54
N ARG A 100 -15.91 4.25 13.81
CA ARG A 100 -14.78 4.06 12.90
C ARG A 100 -13.58 3.43 13.59
N SER A 101 -12.74 2.74 12.82
CA SER A 101 -11.41 2.32 13.27
C SER A 101 -10.44 3.49 13.34
N ASN A 102 -9.30 3.28 14.01
CA ASN A 102 -8.13 4.10 13.71
C ASN A 102 -7.75 3.89 12.23
N PRO A 103 -7.41 4.97 11.52
CA PRO A 103 -6.95 4.87 10.14
C PRO A 103 -5.57 4.23 10.05
N LEU A 104 -5.29 3.60 8.91
CA LEU A 104 -3.94 3.32 8.46
C LEU A 104 -3.72 4.00 7.10
N TRP A 105 -2.48 4.27 6.72
CA TRP A 105 -2.12 4.87 5.43
C TRP A 105 -1.20 3.93 4.66
N ALA A 106 -1.41 3.84 3.35
CA ALA A 106 -0.47 3.16 2.49
C ALA A 106 0.87 3.90 2.47
N GLU A 107 1.96 3.17 2.34
CA GLU A 107 3.32 3.73 2.20
C GLU A 107 4.01 2.97 1.07
N VAL A 108 3.74 3.37 -0.17
CA VAL A 108 4.35 2.73 -1.36
C VAL A 108 4.98 3.79 -2.24
N ASN A 109 6.27 3.69 -2.50
CA ASN A 109 6.97 4.60 -3.41
C ASN A 109 7.95 3.88 -4.35
N TRP A 110 8.13 4.48 -5.51
CA TRP A 110 9.04 4.01 -6.57
C TRP A 110 9.60 5.23 -7.31
N ASN A 111 10.80 5.08 -7.89
CA ASN A 111 11.44 6.16 -8.64
C ASN A 111 12.32 5.58 -9.75
N ASP A 112 11.70 5.34 -10.91
CA ASP A 112 12.36 4.88 -12.13
C ASP A 112 12.67 6.02 -13.10
N GLN A 113 12.54 7.28 -12.64
CA GLN A 113 12.71 8.46 -13.48
C GLN A 113 13.98 9.24 -13.13
N HIS A 114 14.35 9.30 -11.86
CA HIS A 114 15.46 10.12 -11.37
C HIS A 114 16.62 9.25 -10.87
N TYR A 115 17.32 8.62 -11.82
CA TYR A 115 18.55 7.90 -11.55
C TYR A 115 19.69 8.87 -11.25
N PRO A 116 20.54 8.58 -10.24
CA PRO A 116 21.79 9.31 -10.08
C PRO A 116 22.62 9.21 -11.36
N GLN A 117 23.04 10.36 -11.88
CA GLN A 117 23.98 10.45 -13.00
C GLN A 117 25.36 10.67 -12.40
N LEU A 118 26.28 9.74 -12.62
CA LEU A 118 27.68 9.89 -12.26
C LEU A 118 28.47 10.27 -13.50
N SER A 119 29.24 11.34 -13.41
CA SER A 119 30.17 11.72 -14.46
C SER A 119 31.56 11.19 -14.12
N GLN A 120 32.30 10.69 -15.11
CA GLN A 120 33.63 10.16 -14.89
C GLN A 120 34.65 10.89 -15.76
N GLN A 121 35.84 11.11 -15.22
CA GLN A 121 37.00 11.59 -15.95
C GLN A 121 38.20 10.70 -15.64
N PHE A 122 38.90 10.30 -16.69
CA PHE A 122 40.18 9.62 -16.57
C PHE A 122 41.29 10.48 -17.17
N ASP A 123 42.29 10.79 -16.37
CA ASP A 123 43.51 11.46 -16.83
C ASP A 123 44.54 10.39 -17.21
N GLN A 124 44.84 10.32 -18.52
CA GLN A 124 45.75 9.32 -19.06
C GLN A 124 47.22 9.55 -18.67
N ASN A 125 47.60 10.76 -18.28
CA ASN A 125 48.96 11.11 -17.87
C ASN A 125 49.19 10.80 -16.40
N SER A 126 48.28 11.25 -15.53
CA SER A 126 48.38 11.01 -14.08
C SER A 126 47.82 9.65 -13.65
N LYS A 127 47.14 8.92 -14.54
CA LYS A 127 46.42 7.66 -14.26
C LYS A 127 45.35 7.80 -13.17
N VAL A 128 44.87 9.02 -12.94
CA VAL A 128 43.82 9.29 -11.97
C VAL A 128 42.45 9.10 -12.61
N PHE A 129 41.60 8.34 -11.92
CA PHE A 129 40.19 8.21 -12.23
C PHE A 129 39.39 9.01 -11.20
N THR A 130 38.55 9.94 -11.66
CA THR A 130 37.70 10.77 -10.79
C THR A 130 36.24 10.55 -11.15
N LEU A 131 35.44 10.34 -10.11
CA LEU A 131 34.00 10.22 -10.16
C LEU A 131 33.39 11.51 -9.60
N PHE A 132 32.44 12.11 -10.33
CA PHE A 132 31.69 13.30 -9.94
C PHE A 132 30.20 12.99 -9.86
#